data_AF-A0A117RS68-F1
#
_entry.id   AF-A0A117RS68-F1
#
_cell.length_a   1.000
_cell.length_b   1.000
_cell.length_c   1.000
_cell.angle_alpha   90.00
_cell.angle_beta   90.00
_cell.angle_gamma   90.00
#
_symmetry.space_group_name_H-M   'P 1'
#
loop_
_entity.id
_entity.type
_entity.pdbx_description
1 polymer ?
#
loop_
_entity_poly.entity_id
_entity_poly.type
_entity_poly.pdbx_seq_one_letter_code
_entity_poly.pdbx_strand_id
1 'polypeptide(L)'
;MSSLTPERLDTVLRPKLDGAWNLHELTRDLGLTAFVLFSSASSAFGSLGQANYAAANAFLDALATVRRAQGLPGVSLGWGFWEQVTGLTGGLTPTDVRRLTRAGMSPLPTAQALQLLDTAQRSAAPALLPIRFDRARLNRPADPDAVPVMMRDLVRVPARRAAAAGTGPAESESTLKRRLAGLHESERGRVLLELVRTQAAAILGHTTMSAIEPGRGFVDLGFDSLMAVEFRNRLTAATGLRLPVTLIFDYPSPEALAAHLRAELPLPADGPAAQSPATVSAELDRWEKTLESLATDEFKRMEIAVRMKSFLSRLGDATGTHSPQDMDDDDFESATDDELFSALENELRKS
;
A
#
# COMPACT_ATOMS: atom_id res chain seq x y z
N MET A 1 26.19 -2.56 -3.82
CA MET A 1 26.93 -2.18 -5.05
C MET A 1 27.90 -3.29 -5.47
N SER A 2 27.47 -4.57 -5.53
CA SER A 2 28.37 -5.72 -5.71
C SER A 2 28.17 -6.52 -7.00
N SER A 3 27.44 -6.01 -8.00
CA SER A 3 27.15 -6.72 -9.27
C SER A 3 27.74 -6.09 -10.54
N LEU A 4 28.48 -4.98 -10.42
CA LEU A 4 29.10 -4.26 -11.52
C LEU A 4 30.59 -4.60 -11.59
N THR A 5 30.96 -5.57 -12.41
CA THR A 5 32.37 -5.82 -12.72
C THR A 5 32.84 -4.89 -13.85
N PRO A 6 34.13 -4.53 -13.92
CA PRO A 6 34.69 -3.70 -14.98
C PRO A 6 34.34 -4.22 -16.39
N GLU A 7 34.30 -5.54 -16.59
CA GLU A 7 34.01 -6.18 -17.87
C GLU A 7 32.54 -6.01 -18.28
N ARG A 8 31.62 -6.04 -17.30
CA ARG A 8 30.18 -5.74 -17.51
C ARG A 8 29.94 -4.24 -17.73
N LEU A 9 30.79 -3.38 -17.18
CA LEU A 9 30.83 -1.95 -17.48
C LEU A 9 31.24 -1.75 -18.94
N ASP A 10 32.37 -2.32 -19.34
CA ASP A 10 32.98 -2.17 -20.66
C ASP A 10 32.04 -2.64 -21.78
N THR A 11 31.40 -3.79 -21.60
CA THR A 11 30.47 -4.37 -22.59
C THR A 11 29.26 -3.45 -22.89
N VAL A 12 28.73 -2.75 -21.88
CA VAL A 12 27.55 -1.86 -22.04
C VAL A 12 27.96 -0.46 -22.48
N LEU A 13 29.14 0.00 -22.05
CA LEU A 13 29.65 1.33 -22.33
C LEU A 13 30.24 1.42 -23.75
N ARG A 14 31.07 0.45 -24.18
CA ARG A 14 31.80 0.52 -25.46
C ARG A 14 30.94 0.87 -26.68
N PRO A 15 29.77 0.23 -26.92
CA PRO A 15 29.00 0.53 -28.13
C PRO A 15 28.48 1.97 -28.18
N LYS A 16 28.16 2.55 -27.00
CA LYS A 16 27.61 3.90 -26.89
C LYS A 16 28.71 4.96 -26.75
N LEU A 17 29.73 4.71 -25.93
CA LEU A 17 30.83 5.64 -25.72
C LEU A 17 31.75 5.65 -26.93
N ASP A 18 32.48 4.55 -27.16
CA ASP A 18 33.47 4.48 -28.23
C ASP A 18 32.81 4.62 -29.59
N GLY A 19 31.65 4.00 -29.79
CA GLY A 19 30.90 4.13 -31.03
C GLY A 19 30.53 5.58 -31.34
N ALA A 20 29.95 6.30 -30.38
CA ALA A 20 29.56 7.69 -30.60
C ALA A 20 30.77 8.64 -30.67
N TRP A 21 31.83 8.38 -29.90
CA TRP A 21 33.06 9.16 -29.96
C TRP A 21 33.79 8.98 -31.30
N ASN A 22 33.93 7.75 -31.77
CA ASN A 22 34.52 7.46 -33.08
C ASN A 22 33.69 8.08 -34.20
N LEU A 23 32.36 7.99 -34.14
CA LEU A 23 31.50 8.70 -35.09
C LEU A 23 31.69 10.22 -35.00
N HIS A 24 31.87 10.78 -33.80
CA HIS A 24 32.14 12.20 -33.66
C HIS A 24 33.44 12.62 -34.34
N GLU A 25 34.54 11.92 -34.08
CA GLU A 25 35.85 12.17 -34.67
C GLU A 25 35.82 12.01 -36.20
N LEU A 26 35.31 10.88 -36.69
CA LEU A 26 35.34 10.52 -38.11
C LEU A 26 34.41 11.37 -38.98
N THR A 27 33.38 11.99 -38.38
CA THR A 27 32.40 12.81 -39.11
C THR A 27 32.55 14.30 -38.90
N ARG A 28 33.57 14.74 -38.14
CA ARG A 28 33.76 16.14 -37.74
C ARG A 28 33.73 17.09 -38.95
N ASP A 29 34.41 16.71 -40.03
CA ASP A 29 34.62 17.57 -41.20
C ASP A 29 33.75 17.18 -42.42
N LEU A 30 32.79 16.27 -42.25
CA LEU A 30 31.96 15.76 -43.36
C LEU A 30 30.75 16.63 -43.70
N GLY A 31 30.55 17.76 -43.00
CA GLY A 31 29.44 18.68 -43.27
C GLY A 31 28.06 18.04 -43.07
N LEU A 32 27.91 17.20 -42.03
CA LEU A 32 26.64 16.52 -41.74
C LEU A 32 25.49 17.52 -41.58
N THR A 33 24.29 17.13 -42.02
CA THR A 33 23.06 17.88 -41.76
C THR A 33 22.47 17.54 -40.39
N ALA A 34 22.71 16.33 -39.89
CA ALA A 34 22.22 15.86 -38.59
C ALA A 34 23.18 14.83 -37.97
N PHE A 35 23.25 14.84 -36.64
CA PHE A 35 23.91 13.83 -35.83
C PHE A 35 23.00 13.51 -34.64
N VAL A 36 22.28 12.40 -34.70
CA VAL A 36 21.21 12.05 -33.75
C VAL A 36 21.66 10.88 -32.88
N LEU A 37 21.75 11.13 -31.57
CA LEU A 37 22.12 10.14 -30.57
C LEU A 37 20.88 9.60 -29.87
N PHE A 38 20.73 8.27 -29.88
CA PHE A 38 19.65 7.57 -29.21
C PHE A 38 20.06 7.25 -27.78
N SER A 39 19.63 8.13 -26.87
CA SER A 39 19.80 8.02 -25.43
C SER A 39 18.53 7.43 -24.80
N SER A 40 18.45 7.43 -23.47
CA SER A 40 17.29 6.95 -22.70
C SER A 40 16.98 7.91 -21.57
N ALA A 41 15.70 8.05 -21.23
CA ALA A 41 15.24 8.79 -20.06
C ALA A 41 15.92 8.34 -18.74
N SER A 42 16.48 7.13 -18.70
CA SER A 42 17.27 6.62 -17.57
C SER A 42 18.50 7.47 -17.23
N SER A 43 19.04 8.28 -18.16
CA SER A 43 20.12 9.23 -17.84
C SER A 43 19.65 10.39 -16.96
N ALA A 44 18.39 10.81 -17.09
CA ALA A 44 17.80 11.91 -16.34
C ALA A 44 17.11 11.46 -15.04
N PHE A 45 16.34 10.37 -15.09
CA PHE A 45 15.58 9.88 -13.92
C PHE A 45 16.35 8.85 -13.09
N GLY A 46 17.46 8.35 -13.61
CA GLY A 46 18.11 7.15 -13.09
C GLY A 46 17.28 5.90 -13.38
N SER A 47 17.96 4.75 -13.42
CA SER A 47 17.30 3.45 -13.45
C SER A 47 18.03 2.53 -12.48
N LEU A 48 17.28 2.02 -11.51
CA LEU A 48 17.83 1.21 -10.41
C LEU A 48 18.36 -0.11 -11.00
N GLY A 49 19.63 -0.45 -10.71
CA GLY A 49 20.32 -1.60 -11.33
C GLY A 49 20.92 -1.35 -12.71
N GLN A 50 20.73 -0.15 -13.29
CA GLN A 50 21.20 0.20 -14.63
C GLN A 50 22.18 1.39 -14.63
N ALA A 51 23.02 1.52 -13.60
CA ALA A 51 23.98 2.62 -13.48
C ALA A 51 24.90 2.75 -14.71
N ASN A 52 25.39 1.63 -15.25
CA ASN A 52 26.21 1.62 -16.45
C ASN A 52 25.47 2.15 -17.67
N TYR A 53 24.21 1.75 -17.83
CA TYR A 53 23.37 2.17 -18.94
C TYR A 53 23.01 3.65 -18.82
N ALA A 54 22.67 4.11 -17.61
CA ALA A 54 22.42 5.52 -17.33
C ALA A 54 23.68 6.37 -17.62
N ALA A 55 24.86 5.91 -17.20
CA ALA A 55 26.14 6.57 -17.49
C ALA A 55 26.44 6.60 -19.00
N ALA A 56 26.19 5.50 -19.72
CA ALA A 56 26.34 5.42 -21.17
C ALA A 56 25.47 6.47 -21.89
N ASN A 57 24.23 6.61 -21.46
CA ASN A 57 23.28 7.56 -22.02
C ASN A 57 23.61 9.02 -21.63
N ALA A 58 24.07 9.25 -20.41
CA ALA A 58 24.56 10.55 -19.97
C ALA A 58 25.78 11.02 -20.79
N PHE A 59 26.67 10.10 -21.18
CA PHE A 59 27.76 10.41 -22.11
C PHE A 59 27.23 10.88 -23.48
N LEU A 60 26.21 10.23 -24.04
CA LEU A 60 25.59 10.66 -25.30
C LEU A 60 24.99 12.06 -25.19
N ASP A 61 24.31 12.34 -24.06
CA ASP A 61 23.73 13.65 -23.77
C ASP A 61 24.81 14.75 -23.69
N ALA A 62 25.94 14.43 -23.05
CA ALA A 62 27.11 15.31 -22.97
C ALA A 62 27.77 15.51 -24.34
N LEU A 63 27.93 14.44 -25.14
CA LEU A 63 28.53 14.53 -26.46
C LEU A 63 27.73 15.42 -27.41
N ALA A 64 26.39 15.33 -27.38
CA ALA A 64 25.55 16.24 -28.15
C ALA A 64 25.76 17.70 -27.75
N THR A 65 25.93 17.97 -26.45
CA THR A 65 26.24 19.29 -25.92
C THR A 65 27.59 19.81 -26.41
N VAL A 66 28.63 18.97 -26.34
CA VAL A 66 29.98 19.30 -26.83
C VAL A 66 29.98 19.59 -28.33
N ARG A 67 29.31 18.76 -29.14
CA ARG A 67 29.20 18.98 -30.59
C ARG A 67 28.55 20.32 -30.91
N ARG A 68 27.45 20.64 -30.23
CA ARG A 68 26.73 21.91 -30.43
C ARG A 68 27.56 23.13 -30.02
N ALA A 69 28.34 23.02 -28.94
CA ALA A 69 29.27 24.08 -28.54
C ALA A 69 30.38 24.33 -29.57
N GLN A 70 30.74 23.33 -30.37
CA GLN A 70 31.69 23.42 -31.47
C GLN A 70 31.04 23.86 -32.81
N GLY A 71 29.75 24.23 -32.80
CA GLY A 71 29.02 24.59 -34.02
C GLY A 71 28.64 23.40 -34.90
N LEU A 72 28.85 22.16 -34.43
CA LEU A 72 28.51 20.95 -35.17
C LEU A 72 27.06 20.52 -34.87
N PRO A 73 26.34 19.91 -35.83
CA PRO A 73 25.06 19.27 -35.57
C PRO A 73 25.21 18.18 -34.51
N GLY A 74 24.24 18.10 -33.61
CA GLY A 74 24.22 17.14 -32.51
C GLY A 74 22.95 17.28 -31.68
N VAL A 75 22.18 16.20 -31.57
CA VAL A 75 21.04 16.12 -30.65
C VAL A 75 21.01 14.74 -30.00
N SER A 76 20.84 14.70 -28.68
CA SER A 76 20.60 13.48 -27.92
C SER A 76 19.13 13.40 -27.52
N LEU A 77 18.53 12.22 -27.73
CA LEU A 77 17.13 11.95 -27.41
C LEU A 77 17.05 10.90 -26.32
N GLY A 78 16.80 11.32 -25.10
CA GLY A 78 16.55 10.45 -23.95
C GLY A 78 15.14 9.90 -24.00
N TRP A 79 14.93 8.86 -24.80
CA TRP A 79 13.60 8.28 -25.03
C TRP A 79 12.99 7.70 -23.76
N GLY A 80 11.68 7.93 -23.59
CA GLY A 80 10.84 7.11 -22.73
C GLY A 80 10.66 5.69 -23.29
N PHE A 81 9.82 4.88 -22.65
CA PHE A 81 9.54 3.54 -23.15
C PHE A 81 8.48 3.57 -24.26
N TRP A 82 8.76 2.87 -25.36
CA TRP A 82 7.90 2.74 -26.51
C TRP A 82 6.80 1.70 -26.25
N GLU A 83 5.62 1.92 -26.83
CA GLU A 83 4.48 1.01 -26.74
C GLU A 83 4.78 -0.34 -27.39
N GLN A 84 5.39 -0.30 -28.57
CA GLN A 84 5.87 -1.47 -29.27
C GLN A 84 7.12 -1.99 -28.58
N VAL A 85 7.03 -3.19 -28.00
CA VAL A 85 8.15 -3.87 -27.34
C VAL A 85 9.02 -4.53 -28.39
N THR A 86 9.82 -3.74 -29.11
CA THR A 86 10.84 -4.24 -30.04
C THR A 86 12.14 -3.46 -29.85
N GLY A 87 13.28 -4.15 -29.95
CA GLY A 87 14.61 -3.53 -29.82
C GLY A 87 14.83 -2.83 -28.47
N LEU A 88 14.76 -1.49 -28.47
CA LEU A 88 15.17 -0.59 -27.37
C LEU A 88 14.42 -0.85 -26.04
N THR A 89 13.20 -1.36 -26.09
CA THR A 89 12.37 -1.71 -24.92
C THR A 89 12.19 -3.21 -24.73
N GLY A 90 12.82 -4.05 -25.55
CA GLY A 90 12.67 -5.50 -25.52
C GLY A 90 13.13 -6.18 -24.21
N GLY A 91 13.97 -5.50 -23.43
CA GLY A 91 14.43 -5.95 -22.11
C GLY A 91 13.58 -5.49 -20.93
N LEU A 92 12.55 -4.68 -21.13
CA LEU A 92 11.68 -4.23 -20.04
C LEU A 92 10.75 -5.37 -19.62
N THR A 93 10.82 -5.74 -18.35
CA THR A 93 9.88 -6.71 -17.78
C THR A 93 8.50 -6.07 -17.61
N PRO A 94 7.41 -6.85 -17.53
CA PRO A 94 6.10 -6.32 -17.14
C PRO A 94 6.12 -5.54 -15.82
N THR A 95 7.04 -5.89 -14.91
CA THR A 95 7.25 -5.18 -13.64
C THR A 95 7.85 -3.80 -13.86
N ASP A 96 8.83 -3.67 -14.75
CA ASP A 96 9.41 -2.37 -15.12
C ASP A 96 8.38 -1.45 -15.75
N VAL A 97 7.57 -1.98 -16.68
CA VAL A 97 6.49 -1.22 -17.33
C VAL A 97 5.48 -0.72 -16.30
N ARG A 98 5.04 -1.59 -15.36
CA ARG A 98 4.13 -1.19 -14.28
C ARG A 98 4.75 -0.11 -13.40
N ARG A 99 6.03 -0.22 -13.07
CA ARG A 99 6.74 0.77 -12.26
C ARG A 99 6.80 2.13 -12.95
N LEU A 100 7.18 2.18 -14.22
CA LEU A 100 7.22 3.41 -15.03
C LEU A 100 5.82 4.02 -15.16
N THR A 101 4.80 3.18 -15.35
CA THR A 101 3.39 3.61 -15.42
C THR A 101 2.91 4.22 -14.10
N ARG A 102 3.28 3.65 -12.95
CA ARG A 102 2.98 4.23 -11.63
C ARG A 102 3.69 5.57 -11.41
N ALA A 103 4.90 5.73 -11.95
CA ALA A 103 5.64 6.99 -11.93
C ALA A 103 5.06 8.06 -12.90
N GLY A 104 3.95 7.76 -13.58
CA GLY A 104 3.25 8.69 -14.46
C GLY A 104 3.78 8.72 -15.89
N MET A 105 4.69 7.82 -16.28
CA MET A 105 5.12 7.67 -17.67
C MET A 105 4.18 6.74 -18.42
N SER A 106 3.81 7.08 -19.64
CA SER A 106 2.98 6.24 -20.50
C SER A 106 3.79 5.64 -21.65
N PRO A 107 3.40 4.46 -22.17
CA PRO A 107 3.99 3.94 -23.39
C PRO A 107 3.85 4.96 -24.54
N LEU A 108 4.93 5.18 -25.26
CA LEU A 108 4.98 6.10 -26.40
C LEU A 108 4.73 5.34 -27.70
N PRO A 109 3.61 5.57 -28.42
CA PRO A 109 3.36 4.93 -29.70
C PRO A 109 4.42 5.33 -30.74
N THR A 110 4.87 4.39 -31.58
CA THR A 110 5.88 4.65 -32.62
C THR A 110 5.58 5.89 -33.48
N ALA A 111 4.33 6.06 -33.93
CA ALA A 111 3.95 7.21 -34.74
C ALA A 111 4.20 8.54 -34.02
N GLN A 112 3.92 8.58 -32.71
CA GLN A 112 4.18 9.75 -31.88
C GLN A 112 5.69 9.94 -31.61
N ALA A 113 6.44 8.85 -31.44
CA ALA A 113 7.89 8.91 -31.28
C ALA A 113 8.58 9.50 -32.52
N LEU A 114 8.17 9.10 -33.72
CA LEU A 114 8.70 9.66 -34.97
C LEU A 114 8.36 11.15 -35.14
N GLN A 115 7.14 11.57 -34.79
CA GLN A 115 6.79 13.00 -34.76
C GLN A 115 7.66 13.80 -33.78
N LEU A 116 8.01 13.20 -32.63
CA LEU A 116 8.91 13.83 -31.66
C LEU A 116 10.36 13.88 -32.18
N LEU A 117 10.81 12.89 -32.95
CA LEU A 117 12.11 12.92 -33.63
C LEU A 117 12.17 14.11 -34.62
N ASP A 118 11.16 14.27 -35.47
CA ASP A 118 11.07 15.39 -36.43
C ASP A 118 11.01 16.75 -35.72
N THR A 119 10.36 16.79 -34.56
CA THR A 119 10.28 18.00 -33.73
C THR A 119 11.63 18.31 -33.07
N ALA A 120 12.34 17.29 -32.58
CA ALA A 120 13.62 17.45 -31.93
C ALA A 120 14.70 18.02 -32.85
N GLN A 121 14.70 17.64 -34.14
CA GLN A 121 15.64 18.19 -35.13
C GLN A 121 15.53 19.70 -35.32
N ARG A 122 14.37 20.29 -34.98
CA ARG A 122 14.11 21.74 -35.06
C ARG A 122 14.41 22.48 -33.76
N SER A 123 14.77 21.77 -32.70
CA SER A 123 15.08 22.36 -31.40
C SER A 123 16.52 22.89 -31.37
N ALA A 124 16.74 23.97 -30.63
CA ALA A 124 18.08 24.46 -30.34
C ALA A 124 18.78 23.64 -29.24
N ALA A 125 18.02 22.90 -28.42
CA ALA A 125 18.52 22.18 -27.26
C ALA A 125 19.34 20.93 -27.68
N PRO A 126 20.54 20.73 -27.11
CA PRO A 126 21.40 19.60 -27.46
C PRO A 126 20.91 18.26 -26.90
N ALA A 127 20.13 18.26 -25.82
CA ALA A 127 19.58 17.07 -25.20
C ALA A 127 18.09 17.27 -24.89
N LEU A 128 17.27 16.31 -25.31
CA LEU A 128 15.82 16.34 -25.15
C LEU A 128 15.33 15.02 -24.59
N LEU A 129 14.19 15.04 -23.91
CA LEU A 129 13.54 13.87 -23.32
C LEU A 129 12.17 13.64 -23.97
N PRO A 130 12.09 12.90 -25.09
CA PRO A 130 10.80 12.57 -25.70
C PRO A 130 10.12 11.48 -24.86
N ILE A 131 9.28 11.94 -23.93
CA ILE A 131 8.57 11.10 -22.97
C ILE A 131 7.11 11.47 -22.97
N ARG A 132 6.24 10.46 -23.02
CA ARG A 132 4.81 10.64 -22.83
C ARG A 132 4.49 10.52 -21.34
N PHE A 133 3.87 11.54 -20.79
CA PHE A 133 3.39 11.52 -19.42
C PHE A 133 1.87 11.41 -19.35
N ASP A 134 1.37 10.59 -18.42
CA ASP A 134 -0.02 10.60 -18.00
C ASP A 134 -0.22 11.75 -17.02
N ARG A 135 -0.66 12.90 -17.56
CA ARG A 135 -0.92 14.10 -16.76
C ARG A 135 -1.97 13.87 -15.68
N ALA A 136 -2.95 13.00 -15.89
CA ALA A 136 -3.98 12.73 -14.89
C ALA A 136 -3.38 12.02 -13.66
N ARG A 137 -2.47 11.08 -13.89
CA ARG A 137 -1.71 10.40 -12.81
C ARG A 137 -0.72 11.32 -12.13
N LEU A 138 0.03 12.10 -12.92
CA LEU A 138 1.00 13.05 -12.37
C LEU A 138 0.34 14.12 -11.50
N ASN A 139 -0.88 14.56 -11.82
CA ASN A 139 -1.64 15.54 -11.02
C ASN A 139 -2.34 14.94 -9.78
N ARG A 140 -2.37 13.60 -9.64
CA ARG A 140 -2.89 12.90 -8.47
C ARG A 140 -1.92 11.80 -8.04
N PRO A 141 -0.70 12.17 -7.62
CA PRO A 141 0.24 11.19 -7.15
C PRO A 141 -0.31 10.54 -5.88
N ALA A 142 -0.26 9.20 -5.80
CA ALA A 142 -0.66 8.47 -4.60
C ALA A 142 0.21 8.84 -3.39
N ASP A 143 1.44 9.29 -3.66
CA ASP A 143 2.37 9.86 -2.70
C ASP A 143 3.00 11.13 -3.31
N PRO A 144 2.69 12.34 -2.80
CA PRO A 144 3.26 13.60 -3.27
C PRO A 144 4.80 13.66 -3.19
N ASP A 145 5.40 12.93 -2.24
CA ASP A 145 6.86 12.90 -2.06
C ASP A 145 7.54 11.92 -3.04
N ALA A 146 6.78 11.06 -3.70
CA ALA A 146 7.27 10.12 -4.71
C ALA A 146 7.43 10.74 -6.11
N VAL A 147 6.97 11.97 -6.34
CA VAL A 147 7.19 12.68 -7.61
C VAL A 147 8.63 13.20 -7.65
N PRO A 148 9.46 12.77 -8.63
CA PRO A 148 10.82 13.27 -8.76
C PRO A 148 10.86 14.79 -8.81
N VAL A 149 11.83 15.41 -8.14
CA VAL A 149 11.95 16.89 -8.03
C VAL A 149 11.90 17.56 -9.40
N MET A 150 12.53 16.97 -10.41
CA MET A 150 12.56 17.45 -11.80
C MET A 150 11.18 17.50 -12.49
N MET A 151 10.17 16.82 -11.92
CA MET A 151 8.83 16.73 -12.49
C MET A 151 7.82 17.62 -11.75
N ARG A 152 8.21 18.26 -10.64
CA ARG A 152 7.29 19.07 -9.83
C ARG A 152 6.69 20.25 -10.59
N ASP A 153 7.44 20.85 -11.51
CA ASP A 153 6.95 21.95 -12.35
C ASP A 153 6.02 21.48 -13.49
N LEU A 154 6.04 20.18 -13.81
CA LEU A 154 5.12 19.55 -14.77
C LEU A 154 3.78 19.18 -14.12
N VAL A 155 3.73 19.18 -12.79
CA VAL A 155 2.55 18.84 -11.99
C VAL A 155 1.94 20.13 -11.46
N ARG A 156 0.69 20.41 -11.85
CA ARG A 156 -0.10 21.40 -11.10
C ARG A 156 -0.57 20.71 -9.83
N VAL A 157 0.25 20.73 -8.77
CA VAL A 157 -0.24 20.41 -7.43
C VAL A 157 -1.18 21.55 -7.06
N PRO A 158 -2.50 21.33 -6.94
CA PRO A 158 -3.39 22.39 -6.49
C PRO A 158 -2.94 22.81 -5.10
N ALA A 159 -2.75 24.12 -4.89
CA ALA A 159 -2.48 24.67 -3.58
C ALA A 159 -3.50 24.08 -2.58
N ARG A 160 -2.97 23.34 -1.62
CA ARG A 160 -3.59 22.72 -0.45
C ARG A 160 -4.99 23.28 -0.13
N ARG A 161 -6.04 22.71 -0.71
CA ARG A 161 -7.36 22.66 -0.05
C ARG A 161 -7.34 21.44 0.86
N ALA A 162 -6.81 21.65 2.06
CA ALA A 162 -7.03 20.76 3.18
C ALA A 162 -8.51 20.87 3.58
N ALA A 163 -9.36 20.02 3.02
CA ALA A 163 -10.63 19.59 3.61
C ALA A 163 -11.26 18.53 2.70
N ALA A 164 -11.57 17.38 3.30
CA ALA A 164 -12.30 16.23 2.77
C ALA A 164 -11.53 15.27 1.83
N ALA A 165 -11.28 14.08 2.38
CA ALA A 165 -10.68 12.88 1.78
C ALA A 165 -9.14 12.87 1.63
N GLY A 166 -8.43 12.72 2.74
CA GLY A 166 -6.96 12.59 2.75
C GLY A 166 -6.46 11.51 3.70
N THR A 167 -6.38 10.26 3.25
CA THR A 167 -5.68 9.16 3.94
C THR A 167 -4.17 9.43 3.96
N GLY A 168 -3.71 10.24 4.91
CA GLY A 168 -2.28 10.47 5.18
C GLY A 168 -1.64 9.33 6.00
N PRO A 169 -0.31 9.31 6.17
CA PRO A 169 0.40 8.30 6.96
C PRO A 169 -0.09 8.21 8.42
N ALA A 170 -0.40 9.35 9.04
CA ALA A 170 -0.97 9.42 10.37
C ALA A 170 -2.40 8.86 10.44
N GLU A 171 -3.20 9.03 9.37
CA GLU A 171 -4.53 8.43 9.28
C GLU A 171 -4.43 6.91 9.08
N SER A 172 -3.51 6.43 8.23
CA SER A 172 -3.26 5.00 8.00
C SER A 172 -2.78 4.30 9.27
N GLU A 173 -1.83 4.89 10.00
CA GLU A 173 -1.37 4.41 11.30
C GLU A 173 -2.52 4.36 12.31
N SER A 174 -3.31 5.44 12.41
CA SER A 174 -4.46 5.49 13.33
C SER A 174 -5.58 4.51 12.95
N THR A 175 -5.71 4.17 11.67
CA THR A 175 -6.71 3.23 11.15
C THR A 175 -6.29 1.80 11.43
N LEU A 176 -5.02 1.46 11.21
CA LEU A 176 -4.48 0.13 11.54
C LEU A 176 -4.50 -0.12 13.06
N LYS A 177 -4.06 0.85 13.88
CA LYS A 177 -4.10 0.73 15.34
C LYS A 177 -5.53 0.54 15.87
N ARG A 178 -6.50 1.27 15.32
CA ARG A 178 -7.93 1.13 15.69
C ARG A 178 -8.49 -0.23 15.29
N ARG A 179 -8.13 -0.73 14.12
CA ARG A 179 -8.53 -2.07 13.65
C ARG A 179 -7.93 -3.18 14.52
N LEU A 180 -6.68 -3.02 14.99
CA LEU A 180 -6.01 -3.99 15.84
C LEU A 180 -6.44 -3.93 17.32
N ALA A 181 -6.80 -2.76 17.83
CA ALA A 181 -7.20 -2.57 19.23
C ALA A 181 -8.44 -3.41 19.62
N GLY A 182 -9.41 -3.55 18.71
CA GLY A 182 -10.63 -4.32 18.93
C GLY A 182 -10.53 -5.83 18.66
N LEU A 183 -9.37 -6.33 18.25
CA LEU A 183 -9.18 -7.75 17.89
C LEU A 183 -8.46 -8.55 18.97
N HIS A 184 -8.78 -9.84 19.06
CA HIS A 184 -8.03 -10.78 19.89
C HIS A 184 -6.62 -11.02 19.34
N GLU A 185 -5.71 -11.50 20.20
CA GLU A 185 -4.29 -11.66 19.87
C GLU A 185 -4.03 -12.56 18.64
N SER A 186 -4.82 -13.62 18.50
CA SER A 186 -4.75 -14.53 17.33
C SER A 186 -5.25 -13.87 16.04
N GLU A 187 -6.21 -12.95 16.14
CA GLU A 187 -6.77 -12.21 15.00
C GLU A 187 -5.86 -11.05 14.57
N ARG A 188 -5.20 -10.39 15.53
CA ARG A 188 -4.17 -9.38 15.25
C ARG A 188 -3.03 -9.95 14.39
N GLY A 189 -2.55 -11.15 14.75
CA GLY A 189 -1.52 -11.85 13.97
C GLY A 189 -1.96 -12.13 12.54
N ARG A 190 -3.20 -12.56 12.33
CA ARG A 190 -3.77 -12.79 10.98
C ARG A 190 -3.83 -11.51 10.15
N VAL A 191 -4.29 -10.41 10.73
CA VAL A 191 -4.40 -9.11 10.04
C VAL A 191 -3.02 -8.57 9.66
N LEU A 192 -2.03 -8.70 10.54
CA LEU A 192 -0.66 -8.28 10.23
C LEU A 192 -0.01 -9.16 9.16
N LEU A 193 -0.24 -10.47 9.20
CA LEU A 193 0.22 -11.38 8.15
C LEU A 193 -0.43 -11.06 6.79
N GLU A 194 -1.73 -10.77 6.78
CA GLU A 194 -2.46 -10.32 5.59
C GLU A 194 -1.86 -9.04 5.00
N LEU A 195 -1.55 -8.06 5.86
CA LEU A 195 -0.90 -6.81 5.48
C LEU A 195 0.46 -7.07 4.81
N VAL A 196 1.32 -7.84 5.47
CA VAL A 196 2.67 -8.17 4.97
C VAL A 196 2.59 -8.89 3.63
N ARG A 197 1.72 -9.90 3.49
CA ARG A 197 1.55 -10.65 2.24
C ARG A 197 0.95 -9.81 1.12
N THR A 198 0.02 -8.92 1.44
CA THR A 198 -0.58 -7.99 0.45
C THR A 198 0.47 -7.01 -0.08
N GLN A 199 1.29 -6.44 0.80
CA GLN A 199 2.36 -5.54 0.38
C GLN A 199 3.44 -6.29 -0.41
N ALA A 200 3.77 -7.53 -0.05
CA ALA A 200 4.74 -8.35 -0.77
C ALA A 200 4.25 -8.72 -2.17
N ALA A 201 2.97 -9.13 -2.29
CA ALA A 201 2.33 -9.41 -3.56
C ALA A 201 2.35 -8.20 -4.50
N ALA A 202 2.05 -7.01 -3.97
CA ALA A 202 2.04 -5.77 -4.75
C ALA A 202 3.41 -5.38 -5.32
N ILE A 203 4.50 -5.73 -4.61
CA ILE A 203 5.89 -5.48 -5.05
C ILE A 203 6.31 -6.47 -6.12
N LEU A 204 6.00 -7.75 -5.91
CA LEU A 204 6.27 -8.82 -6.89
C LEU A 204 5.34 -8.76 -8.12
N GLY A 205 4.33 -7.89 -8.09
CA GLY A 205 3.41 -7.67 -9.21
C GLY A 205 2.29 -8.69 -9.30
N HIS A 206 2.00 -9.39 -8.20
CA HIS A 206 0.85 -10.28 -8.07
C HIS A 206 -0.40 -9.50 -7.68
N THR A 207 -1.54 -9.90 -8.25
CA THR A 207 -2.85 -9.30 -7.96
C THR A 207 -3.41 -9.75 -6.61
N THR A 208 -2.95 -10.89 -6.09
CA THR A 208 -3.47 -11.51 -4.86
C THR A 208 -2.36 -11.92 -3.90
N MET A 209 -2.61 -11.78 -2.61
CA MET A 209 -1.72 -12.27 -1.54
C MET A 209 -1.59 -13.80 -1.50
N SER A 210 -2.51 -14.54 -2.15
CA SER A 210 -2.49 -16.00 -2.22
C SER A 210 -1.25 -16.55 -2.93
N ALA A 211 -0.62 -15.77 -3.79
CA ALA A 211 0.63 -16.11 -4.45
C ALA A 211 1.86 -16.05 -3.51
N ILE A 212 1.72 -15.45 -2.32
CA ILE A 212 2.80 -15.29 -1.36
C ILE A 212 2.64 -16.33 -0.26
N GLU A 213 3.51 -17.33 -0.23
CA GLU A 213 3.53 -18.35 0.82
C GLU A 213 4.00 -17.74 2.16
N PRO A 214 3.24 -17.92 3.27
CA PRO A 214 3.56 -17.31 4.57
C PRO A 214 4.95 -17.66 5.14
N GLY A 215 5.38 -18.91 4.98
CA GLY A 215 6.65 -19.42 5.51
C GLY A 215 7.83 -19.31 4.54
N ARG A 216 7.60 -18.91 3.29
CA ARG A 216 8.65 -18.88 2.27
C ARG A 216 9.48 -17.60 2.40
N GLY A 217 10.80 -17.75 2.24
CA GLY A 217 11.73 -16.64 2.33
C GLY A 217 11.47 -15.58 1.25
N PHE A 218 11.57 -14.30 1.59
CA PHE A 218 11.42 -13.20 0.63
C PHE A 218 12.42 -13.31 -0.53
N VAL A 219 13.66 -13.75 -0.25
CA VAL A 219 14.69 -13.99 -1.28
C VAL A 219 14.25 -15.10 -2.25
N ASP A 220 13.70 -16.19 -1.73
CA ASP A 220 13.19 -17.32 -2.53
C ASP A 220 11.92 -16.97 -3.32
N LEU A 221 11.21 -15.93 -2.88
CA LEU A 221 10.08 -15.33 -3.59
C LEU A 221 10.51 -14.30 -4.65
N GLY A 222 11.82 -14.01 -4.75
CA GLY A 222 12.37 -13.12 -5.76
C GLY A 222 12.55 -11.67 -5.31
N PHE A 223 12.56 -11.38 -4.00
CA PHE A 223 12.94 -10.06 -3.51
C PHE A 223 14.42 -9.79 -3.80
N ASP A 224 14.69 -8.67 -4.45
CA ASP A 224 16.01 -8.10 -4.54
C ASP A 224 16.24 -7.00 -3.48
N SER A 225 17.47 -6.47 -3.42
CA SER A 225 17.84 -5.41 -2.47
C SER A 225 17.03 -4.12 -2.64
N LEU A 226 16.38 -3.91 -3.78
CA LEU A 226 15.58 -2.73 -4.07
C LEU A 226 14.13 -2.90 -3.63
N MET A 227 13.53 -4.03 -3.97
CA MET A 227 12.22 -4.45 -3.49
C MET A 227 12.19 -4.44 -1.97
N ALA A 228 13.32 -4.76 -1.32
CA ALA A 228 13.44 -4.69 0.11
C ALA A 228 13.23 -3.28 0.69
N VAL A 229 13.81 -2.27 0.05
CA VAL A 229 13.67 -0.86 0.47
C VAL A 229 12.25 -0.36 0.20
N GLU A 230 11.68 -0.67 -0.96
CA GLU A 230 10.29 -0.29 -1.29
C GLU A 230 9.29 -0.93 -0.30
N PHE A 231 9.49 -2.21 0.02
CA PHE A 231 8.68 -2.94 0.98
C PHE A 231 8.74 -2.33 2.37
N ARG A 232 9.95 -2.05 2.84
CA ARG A 232 10.18 -1.38 4.12
C ARG A 232 9.48 -0.03 4.18
N ASN A 233 9.55 0.79 3.12
CA ASN A 233 8.90 2.10 3.09
C ASN A 233 7.37 1.98 3.11
N ARG A 234 6.79 1.03 2.37
CA ARG A 234 5.35 0.76 2.38
C ARG A 234 4.87 0.28 3.75
N LEU A 235 5.62 -0.62 4.40
CA LEU A 235 5.29 -1.08 5.74
C LEU A 235 5.41 0.05 6.77
N THR A 236 6.47 0.88 6.70
CA THR A 236 6.64 2.08 7.54
C THR A 236 5.43 3.01 7.40
N ALA A 237 4.97 3.26 6.17
CA ALA A 237 3.80 4.11 5.92
C ALA A 237 2.48 3.50 6.44
N ALA A 238 2.34 2.17 6.39
CA ALA A 238 1.14 1.48 6.85
C ALA A 238 1.08 1.31 8.37
N THR A 239 2.22 1.12 9.03
CA THR A 239 2.31 0.83 10.47
C THR A 239 2.70 2.03 11.32
N GLY A 240 3.28 3.07 10.72
CA GLY A 240 3.88 4.21 11.44
C GLY A 240 5.20 3.87 12.14
N LEU A 241 5.68 2.63 12.05
CA LEU A 241 6.91 2.18 12.69
C LEU A 241 8.15 2.61 11.91
N ARG A 242 9.24 2.91 12.62
CA ARG A 242 10.56 3.11 12.01
C ARG A 242 11.25 1.77 11.79
N LEU A 243 11.10 1.22 10.60
CA LEU A 243 11.67 -0.10 10.27
C LEU A 243 13.11 0.02 9.74
N PRO A 244 14.05 -0.85 10.17
CA PRO A 244 15.42 -0.86 9.64
C PRO A 244 15.47 -1.32 8.19
N VAL A 245 16.55 -0.99 7.48
CA VAL A 245 16.75 -1.41 6.07
C VAL A 245 17.11 -2.90 5.96
N THR A 246 17.59 -3.51 7.05
CA THR A 246 17.91 -4.93 7.17
C THR A 246 16.69 -5.82 7.45
N LEU A 247 15.49 -5.25 7.55
CA LEU A 247 14.25 -5.91 7.98
C LEU A 247 13.98 -7.27 7.34
N ILE A 248 14.22 -7.42 6.04
CA ILE A 248 13.98 -8.68 5.31
C ILE A 248 15.07 -9.73 5.57
N PHE A 249 16.26 -9.32 6.01
CA PHE A 249 17.30 -10.26 6.43
C PHE A 249 17.08 -10.70 7.88
N ASP A 250 16.65 -9.77 8.74
CA ASP A 250 16.37 -10.04 10.15
C ASP A 250 15.08 -10.88 10.30
N TYR A 251 14.11 -10.68 9.39
CA TYR A 251 12.83 -11.38 9.36
C TYR A 251 12.54 -11.89 7.94
N PRO A 252 13.11 -13.06 7.57
CA PRO A 252 13.18 -13.51 6.19
C PRO A 252 11.87 -14.03 5.59
N SER A 253 10.83 -14.26 6.39
CA SER A 253 9.52 -14.71 5.90
C SER A 253 8.39 -13.74 6.25
N PRO A 254 7.28 -13.74 5.49
CA PRO A 254 6.08 -12.98 5.83
C PRO A 254 5.57 -13.23 7.26
N GLU A 255 5.62 -14.47 7.74
CA GLU A 255 5.26 -14.82 9.13
C GLU A 255 6.21 -14.21 10.15
N ALA A 256 7.53 -14.34 9.95
CA ALA A 256 8.52 -13.77 10.86
C ALA A 256 8.38 -12.25 10.95
N LEU A 257 8.14 -11.59 9.81
CA LEU A 257 7.97 -10.16 9.75
C LEU A 257 6.64 -9.70 10.39
N ALA A 258 5.55 -10.43 10.18
CA ALA A 258 4.28 -10.14 10.84
C ALA A 258 4.39 -10.26 12.36
N ALA A 259 5.13 -11.26 12.86
CA ALA A 259 5.39 -11.44 14.28
C ALA A 259 6.22 -10.28 14.87
N HIS A 260 7.23 -9.79 14.13
CA HIS A 260 8.01 -8.63 14.53
C HIS A 260 7.18 -7.35 14.57
N LEU A 261 6.38 -7.07 13.54
CA LEU A 261 5.49 -5.89 13.51
C LEU A 261 4.51 -5.90 14.68
N ARG A 262 4.03 -7.08 15.07
CA ARG A 262 3.15 -7.25 16.23
C ARG A 262 3.83 -6.86 17.54
N ALA A 263 5.11 -7.23 17.70
CA ALA A 263 5.88 -6.91 18.91
C ALA A 263 6.23 -5.42 19.00
N GLU A 264 6.48 -4.76 17.87
CA GLU A 264 6.89 -3.35 17.80
C GLU A 264 5.71 -2.36 17.82
N LEU A 265 4.49 -2.80 17.47
CA LEU A 265 3.32 -1.93 17.49
C LEU A 265 2.92 -1.64 18.95
N PRO A 266 2.96 -0.38 19.42
CA PRO A 266 2.46 -0.01 20.73
C PRO A 266 0.93 -0.03 20.68
N LEU A 267 0.37 -1.22 20.88
CA LEU A 267 -1.04 -1.42 21.18
C LEU A 267 -1.21 -1.28 22.70
N PRO A 268 -2.34 -0.73 23.19
CA PRO A 268 -2.69 -0.88 24.59
C PRO A 268 -2.60 -2.36 24.94
N ALA A 269 -1.73 -2.71 25.88
CA ALA A 269 -1.86 -3.97 26.59
C ALA A 269 -3.30 -3.96 27.14
N ASP A 270 -4.05 -5.00 26.80
CA ASP A 270 -5.51 -5.11 26.91
C ASP A 270 -6.26 -4.63 25.65
N GLY A 271 -6.24 -5.47 24.61
CA GLY A 271 -7.49 -5.72 23.89
C GLY A 271 -8.51 -6.31 24.88
N PRO A 272 -9.83 -6.22 24.63
CA PRO A 272 -10.84 -6.60 25.62
C PRO A 272 -10.48 -7.96 26.20
N ALA A 273 -9.98 -7.94 27.44
CA ALA A 273 -9.61 -9.13 28.16
C ALA A 273 -10.84 -10.02 28.13
N ALA A 274 -10.66 -11.29 27.82
CA ALA A 274 -11.68 -12.30 28.08
C ALA A 274 -12.27 -11.99 29.46
N GLN A 275 -13.59 -11.71 29.50
CA GLN A 275 -14.29 -11.17 30.66
C GLN A 275 -13.88 -11.97 31.90
N SER A 276 -12.97 -11.40 32.67
CA SER A 276 -12.49 -12.03 33.89
C SER A 276 -13.54 -11.78 34.97
N PRO A 277 -13.83 -12.73 35.87
CA PRO A 277 -14.87 -12.59 36.91
C PRO A 277 -14.75 -11.29 37.74
N ALA A 278 -13.52 -10.79 37.92
CA ALA A 278 -13.24 -9.53 38.60
C ALA A 278 -13.81 -8.29 37.90
N THR A 279 -13.95 -8.31 36.57
CA THR A 279 -14.51 -7.20 35.77
C THR A 279 -16.02 -7.16 35.84
N VAL A 280 -16.67 -8.33 35.90
CA VAL A 280 -18.12 -8.43 36.08
C VAL A 280 -18.51 -7.95 37.48
N SER A 281 -17.73 -8.30 38.51
CA SER A 281 -17.92 -7.80 39.87
C SER A 281 -17.78 -6.27 39.94
N ALA A 282 -16.74 -5.71 39.32
CA ALA A 282 -16.51 -4.26 39.32
C ALA A 282 -17.59 -3.47 38.57
N GLU A 283 -18.14 -4.02 37.48
CA GLU A 283 -19.29 -3.43 36.80
C GLU A 283 -20.54 -3.55 37.68
N LEU A 284 -20.83 -4.70 38.30
CA LEU A 284 -21.96 -4.86 39.22
C LEU A 284 -21.91 -3.85 40.38
N ASP A 285 -20.74 -3.63 40.99
CA ASP A 285 -20.55 -2.62 42.05
C ASP A 285 -20.84 -1.19 41.57
N ARG A 286 -20.53 -0.91 40.29
CA ARG A 286 -20.82 0.39 39.67
C ARG A 286 -22.31 0.56 39.38
N TRP A 287 -22.97 -0.50 38.92
CA TRP A 287 -24.41 -0.52 38.72
C TRP A 287 -25.14 -0.36 40.06
N GLU A 288 -24.71 -1.03 41.12
CA GLU A 288 -25.27 -0.90 42.47
C GLU A 288 -25.24 0.55 42.96
N LYS A 289 -24.07 1.21 42.91
CA LYS A 289 -23.94 2.64 43.27
C LYS A 289 -24.81 3.56 42.43
N THR A 290 -24.98 3.26 41.15
CA THR A 290 -25.82 4.06 40.24
C THR A 290 -27.29 3.89 40.57
N LEU A 291 -27.72 2.65 40.87
CA LEU A 291 -29.08 2.35 41.27
C LEU A 291 -29.43 2.95 42.63
N GLU A 292 -28.52 2.91 43.60
CA GLU A 292 -28.68 3.60 44.90
C GLU A 292 -28.88 5.11 44.71
N SER A 293 -28.16 5.74 43.78
CA SER A 293 -28.32 7.16 43.48
C SER A 293 -29.64 7.52 42.78
N LEU A 294 -30.23 6.57 42.03
CA LEU A 294 -31.49 6.75 41.29
C LEU A 294 -32.73 6.32 42.10
N ALA A 295 -32.53 5.62 43.22
CA ALA A 295 -33.58 5.00 44.04
C ALA A 295 -34.31 5.96 45.01
N THR A 296 -34.30 7.27 44.74
CA THR A 296 -35.08 8.26 45.52
C THR A 296 -36.56 8.32 45.11
N ASP A 297 -36.92 7.71 43.98
CA ASP A 297 -38.29 7.66 43.44
C ASP A 297 -38.86 6.23 43.54
N GLU A 298 -40.02 6.09 44.18
CA GLU A 298 -40.68 4.80 44.42
C GLU A 298 -41.14 4.09 43.14
N PHE A 299 -41.55 4.85 42.12
CA PHE A 299 -42.00 4.29 40.84
C PHE A 299 -40.81 3.73 40.04
N LYS A 300 -39.68 4.46 40.02
CA LYS A 300 -38.45 4.00 39.36
C LYS A 300 -37.84 2.78 40.06
N ARG A 301 -37.92 2.72 41.39
CA ARG A 301 -37.50 1.54 42.16
C ARG A 301 -38.27 0.29 41.74
N MET A 302 -39.59 0.40 41.57
CA MET A 302 -40.42 -0.73 41.13
C MET A 302 -40.07 -1.17 39.70
N GLU A 303 -39.88 -0.23 38.78
CA GLU A 303 -39.51 -0.54 37.39
C GLU A 303 -38.14 -1.23 37.30
N ILE A 304 -37.15 -0.73 38.05
CA ILE A 304 -35.82 -1.33 38.13
C ILE A 304 -35.90 -2.74 38.71
N ALA A 305 -36.67 -2.95 39.78
CA ALA A 305 -36.81 -4.26 40.43
C ALA A 305 -37.43 -5.30 39.49
N VAL A 306 -38.46 -4.93 38.72
CA VAL A 306 -39.10 -5.83 37.73
C VAL A 306 -38.11 -6.19 36.62
N ARG A 307 -37.37 -5.22 36.08
CA ARG A 307 -36.37 -5.49 35.03
C ARG A 307 -35.22 -6.35 35.54
N MET A 308 -34.76 -6.14 36.78
CA MET A 308 -33.70 -6.95 37.38
C MET A 308 -34.14 -8.40 37.60
N LYS A 309 -35.37 -8.63 38.09
CA LYS A 309 -35.94 -9.98 38.21
C LYS A 309 -36.04 -10.69 36.86
N SER A 310 -36.50 -9.99 35.82
CA SER A 310 -36.58 -10.54 34.47
C SER A 310 -35.19 -10.89 33.90
N PHE A 311 -34.19 -10.04 34.15
CA PHE A 311 -32.82 -10.28 33.75
C PHE A 311 -32.22 -11.51 34.46
N LEU A 312 -32.43 -11.64 35.78
CA LEU A 312 -31.93 -12.76 36.57
C LEU A 312 -32.59 -14.09 36.17
N SER A 313 -33.89 -14.10 35.87
CA SER A 313 -34.58 -15.29 35.36
C SER A 313 -33.98 -15.76 34.02
N ARG A 314 -33.78 -14.84 33.07
CA ARG A 314 -33.14 -15.17 31.77
C ARG A 314 -31.70 -15.65 31.93
N LEU A 315 -30.97 -15.14 32.91
CA LEU A 315 -29.60 -15.57 33.19
C LEU A 315 -29.58 -16.99 33.79
N GLY A 316 -30.52 -17.29 34.69
CA GLY A 316 -30.67 -18.62 35.31
C GLY A 316 -31.04 -19.72 34.31
N ASP A 317 -31.91 -19.40 33.34
CA ASP A 317 -32.27 -20.31 32.25
C ASP A 317 -31.07 -20.61 31.32
N ALA A 318 -30.17 -19.64 31.16
CA ALA A 318 -28.97 -19.77 30.34
C ALA A 318 -27.84 -20.58 31.00
N THR A 319 -27.80 -20.67 32.34
CA THR A 319 -26.74 -21.40 33.08
C THR A 319 -27.09 -22.83 33.45
N GLY A 320 -28.31 -23.31 33.15
CA GLY A 320 -28.70 -24.71 33.34
C GLY A 320 -28.58 -25.21 34.79
N THR A 321 -28.59 -24.31 35.78
CA THR A 321 -28.55 -24.66 37.20
C THR A 321 -29.96 -24.95 37.69
N HIS A 322 -30.41 -26.19 37.49
CA HIS A 322 -31.43 -26.78 38.34
C HIS A 322 -30.81 -27.04 39.73
N SER A 323 -31.20 -26.26 40.73
CA SER A 323 -31.13 -26.72 42.11
C SER A 323 -32.43 -27.48 42.42
N PRO A 324 -32.35 -28.72 42.94
CA PRO A 324 -33.51 -29.54 43.26
C PRO A 324 -34.14 -29.06 44.59
N GLN A 325 -35.47 -29.22 44.70
CA GLN A 325 -36.40 -28.80 45.78
C GLN A 325 -37.02 -27.42 45.45
N ASP A 326 -38.29 -27.30 45.02
CA ASP A 326 -39.48 -28.06 45.38
C ASP A 326 -40.26 -28.52 44.13
N MET A 327 -40.54 -29.83 44.04
CA MET A 327 -41.76 -30.29 43.40
C MET A 327 -42.89 -29.99 44.40
N ASP A 328 -43.80 -29.10 44.05
CA ASP A 328 -45.22 -29.42 44.01
C ASP A 328 -46.02 -28.27 43.38
N ASP A 329 -46.98 -28.71 42.58
CA ASP A 329 -48.19 -28.07 42.08
C ASP A 329 -48.16 -27.14 40.84
N ASP A 330 -48.78 -27.73 39.81
CA ASP A 330 -49.64 -27.15 38.77
C ASP A 330 -49.02 -26.60 37.47
N ASP A 331 -48.65 -27.56 36.62
CA ASP A 331 -49.40 -27.88 35.40
C ASP A 331 -49.93 -26.69 34.58
N PHE A 332 -49.05 -26.01 33.83
CA PHE A 332 -49.44 -25.21 32.65
C PHE A 332 -48.32 -25.18 31.60
N GLU A 333 -47.91 -26.35 31.09
CA GLU A 333 -47.28 -26.46 29.78
C GLU A 333 -48.12 -27.36 28.88
N SER A 334 -49.24 -26.83 28.37
CA SER A 334 -49.77 -27.15 27.04
C SER A 334 -51.04 -26.37 26.73
N ALA A 335 -50.95 -25.05 26.65
CA ALA A 335 -51.99 -24.27 25.98
C ALA A 335 -51.50 -23.90 24.58
N THR A 336 -52.05 -24.57 23.56
CA THR A 336 -51.90 -24.17 22.15
C THR A 336 -52.65 -22.86 21.90
N ASP A 337 -52.15 -22.03 20.98
CA ASP A 337 -52.65 -20.67 20.66
C ASP A 337 -54.19 -20.59 20.44
N ASP A 338 -54.86 -21.69 20.09
CA ASP A 338 -56.32 -21.73 19.89
C ASP A 338 -57.14 -21.67 21.20
N GLU A 339 -56.56 -21.98 22.37
CA GLU A 339 -57.27 -21.88 23.66
C GLU A 339 -57.20 -20.46 24.27
N LEU A 340 -56.13 -19.70 23.97
CA LEU A 340 -55.98 -18.30 24.41
C LEU A 340 -56.99 -17.36 23.72
N PHE A 341 -57.40 -17.65 22.49
CA PHE A 341 -58.42 -16.85 21.80
C PHE A 341 -59.85 -17.12 22.31
N SER A 342 -60.11 -18.31 22.86
CA SER A 342 -61.43 -18.64 23.42
C SER A 342 -61.70 -18.01 24.79
N ALA A 343 -60.64 -17.66 25.54
CA ALA A 343 -60.75 -16.98 26.84
C ALA A 343 -61.06 -15.47 26.70
N LEU A 344 -60.61 -14.82 25.63
CA LEU A 344 -60.89 -13.40 25.35
C LEU A 344 -62.31 -13.14 24.83
N GLU A 345 -62.94 -14.11 24.18
CA GLU A 345 -64.31 -13.96 23.65
C GLU A 345 -65.41 -14.14 24.72
N ASN A 346 -65.10 -14.81 25.84
CA ASN A 346 -66.02 -14.98 26.97
C ASN A 346 -66.05 -13.78 27.94
N GLU A 347 -65.04 -12.90 27.91
CA GLU A 347 -65.01 -11.68 28.74
C GLU A 347 -65.75 -10.49 28.09
N LEU A 348 -65.96 -10.51 26.76
CA LEU A 348 -66.70 -9.47 26.02
C LEU A 348 -68.23 -9.69 25.98
N ARG A 349 -68.74 -10.74 26.63
CA ARG A 349 -70.18 -11.02 26.76
C ARG A 349 -70.74 -10.78 28.18
N LYS A 350 -69.94 -10.21 29.08
CA LYS A 350 -70.33 -9.81 30.45
C LYS A 350 -70.18 -8.30 30.72
N SER A 351 -70.25 -7.46 29.69
CA SER A 351 -70.50 -6.01 29.82
C SER A 351 -71.89 -5.67 29.30
#